data_AF-A0AA91A6I2-F1
#
_entry.id   AF-A0AA91A6I2-F1
#
_cell.length_a   1.000
_cell.length_b   1.000
_cell.length_c   1.000
_cell.angle_alpha   90.00
_cell.angle_beta   90.00
_cell.angle_gamma   90.00
#
_symmetry.space_group_name_H-M   'P 1'
#
loop_
_entity.id
_entity.type
_entity.pdbx_description
1 polymer ?
#
loop_
_entity_poly.entity_id
_entity_poly.type
_entity_poly.pdbx_seq_one_letter_code
_entity_poly.pdbx_strand_id
1 'polypeptide(L)'
;MAQLSTIISSILRDMIVAQHEANMYAMSLEDVYKQNGRLEQFALPTVAVGEVELDLRYGVKSDSAQTEQYEINYPQLRKVAKQVSKDYAEEIVKSTLPVLQALFPDEGTNSSTKVLANFAVDDNLKRKYKAFLSRKILKAMQLSFTSLIKDDGRINEKVLLECILSVCDDKLLGHEDLQVLFNRPSGEETRKEIRKNLETFLKDMMPKILKDINLKRKRIIPSVDVTLNSEELANLPEECIHTLHFHVSPNNIKLYSEE
;
A
#
# COMPACT_ATOMS: atom_id res chain seq x y z
N MET A 1 -24.86 13.11 19.46
CA MET A 1 -24.57 12.03 20.42
C MET A 1 -23.33 11.30 19.93
N ALA A 2 -22.42 10.92 20.83
CA ALA A 2 -21.13 10.38 20.44
C ALA A 2 -21.15 8.85 20.57
N GLN A 3 -20.72 8.17 19.50
CA GLN A 3 -20.49 6.74 19.54
C GLN A 3 -19.11 6.48 20.12
N LEU A 4 -19.01 5.54 21.06
CA LEU A 4 -17.75 5.20 21.73
C LEU A 4 -16.63 4.89 20.72
N SER A 5 -16.95 4.16 19.65
CA SER A 5 -16.01 3.83 18.56
C SER A 5 -15.45 5.05 17.83
N THR A 6 -16.26 6.08 17.63
CA THR A 6 -15.86 7.32 16.96
C THR A 6 -14.93 8.13 17.85
N ILE A 7 -15.22 8.18 19.16
CA ILE A 7 -14.37 8.86 20.15
C ILE A 7 -12.98 8.21 20.18
N ILE A 8 -12.92 6.87 20.32
CA ILE A 8 -11.64 6.13 20.35
C ILE A 8 -10.85 6.38 19.06
N SER A 9 -11.52 6.31 17.90
CA SER A 9 -10.89 6.54 16.60
C SER A 9 -10.34 7.96 16.43
N SER A 10 -11.04 8.96 16.99
CA SER A 10 -10.58 10.35 16.99
C SER A 10 -9.33 10.50 17.86
N ILE A 11 -9.35 9.99 19.10
CA ILE A 11 -8.21 10.06 20.03
C ILE A 11 -6.96 9.44 19.39
N LEU A 12 -7.09 8.25 18.80
CA LEU A 12 -5.97 7.58 18.13
C LEU A 12 -5.45 8.38 16.92
N ARG A 13 -6.34 9.00 16.14
CA ARG A 13 -5.96 9.81 14.99
C ARG A 13 -5.23 11.08 15.41
N ASP A 14 -5.77 11.80 16.39
CA ASP A 14 -5.18 13.04 16.90
C ASP A 14 -3.80 12.79 17.49
N MET A 15 -3.61 11.65 18.15
CA MET A 15 -2.31 11.22 18.66
C MET A 15 -1.28 10.96 17.54
N ILE A 16 -1.68 10.31 16.45
CA ILE A 16 -0.80 10.10 15.27
C ILE A 16 -0.44 11.44 14.63
N VAL A 17 -1.40 12.37 14.53
CA VAL A 17 -1.17 13.71 13.99
C VAL A 17 -0.18 14.48 14.87
N ALA A 18 -0.38 14.49 16.20
CA ALA A 18 0.53 15.14 17.13
C ALA A 18 1.96 14.57 17.05
N GLN A 19 2.10 13.25 16.90
CA GLN A 19 3.41 12.62 16.68
C GLN A 19 4.04 13.10 15.36
N HIS A 20 3.26 13.16 14.28
CA HIS A 20 3.74 13.64 12.99
C HIS A 20 4.21 15.10 13.07
N GLU A 21 3.43 15.97 13.70
CA GLU A 21 3.76 17.39 13.90
C GLU A 21 5.04 17.56 14.74
N ALA A 22 5.19 16.80 15.82
CA ALA A 22 6.41 16.84 16.65
C ALA A 22 7.66 16.42 15.86
N ASN A 23 7.55 15.40 15.01
CA ASN A 23 8.64 14.95 14.15
C ASN A 23 8.96 15.99 13.06
N MET A 24 7.96 16.62 12.45
CA MET A 24 8.16 17.70 11.48
C MET A 24 8.84 18.92 12.12
N TYR A 25 8.47 19.26 13.36
CA TYR A 25 9.13 20.33 14.11
C TYR A 25 10.60 19.99 14.39
N ALA A 26 10.91 18.76 14.82
CA ALA A 26 12.28 18.31 15.02
C ALA A 26 13.13 18.40 13.73
N MET A 27 12.56 18.03 12.58
CA MET A 27 13.21 18.22 11.28
C MET A 27 13.44 19.70 10.94
N SER A 28 12.45 20.57 11.20
CA SER A 28 12.61 22.01 10.95
C SER A 28 13.74 22.64 11.79
N LEU A 29 13.95 22.15 13.01
CA LEU A 29 15.08 22.57 13.84
C LEU A 29 16.42 22.13 13.24
N GLU A 30 16.49 20.95 12.60
CA GLU A 30 17.68 20.48 11.90
C GLU A 30 18.16 21.50 10.85
N ASP A 31 17.23 22.01 10.04
CA ASP A 31 17.55 22.98 8.98
C ASP A 31 18.10 24.28 9.57
N VAL A 32 17.55 24.75 10.69
CA VAL A 32 18.03 25.93 11.42
C VAL A 32 19.44 25.71 12.01
N TYR A 33 19.71 24.52 12.57
CA TYR A 33 21.00 24.21 13.17
C TYR A 33 22.10 23.90 12.13
N LYS A 34 21.74 23.34 10.97
CA LYS A 34 22.65 23.16 9.82
C LYS A 34 23.12 24.48 9.25
N GLN A 35 22.25 25.48 9.15
CA GLN A 35 22.63 26.84 8.69
C GLN A 35 23.68 27.52 9.58
N ASN A 36 23.76 27.14 10.86
CA ASN A 36 24.72 27.69 11.81
C ASN A 36 26.00 26.83 11.97
N GLY A 37 26.22 25.86 11.08
CA GLY A 37 27.49 25.13 10.93
C GLY A 37 27.91 24.27 12.13
N ARG A 38 27.00 23.98 13.07
CA ARG A 38 27.38 23.35 14.35
C ARG A 38 27.09 21.87 14.49
N LEU A 39 26.44 21.21 13.54
CA LEU A 39 25.84 19.90 13.83
C LEU A 39 25.76 18.96 12.61
N GLU A 40 26.89 18.36 12.22
CA GLU A 40 26.91 17.18 11.33
C GLU A 40 26.56 15.87 12.07
N GLN A 41 26.40 15.91 13.41
CA GLN A 41 26.19 14.73 14.27
C GLN A 41 25.03 14.85 15.26
N PHE A 42 24.09 15.80 15.06
CA PHE A 42 22.94 15.90 15.96
C PHE A 42 21.95 14.78 15.67
N ALA A 43 21.81 13.85 16.61
CA ALA A 43 20.72 12.89 16.57
C ALA A 43 19.40 13.66 16.77
N LEU A 44 18.54 13.65 15.76
CA LEU A 44 17.21 14.25 15.89
C LEU A 44 16.39 13.44 16.91
N PRO A 45 15.73 14.11 17.87
CA PRO A 45 14.75 13.43 18.70
C PRO A 45 13.59 12.99 17.81
N THR A 46 13.48 11.68 17.58
CA THR A 46 12.29 11.09 16.99
C THR A 46 11.29 10.82 18.09
N VAL A 47 10.12 11.45 17.98
CA VAL A 47 8.99 11.14 18.86
C VAL A 47 8.27 9.93 18.25
N ALA A 48 8.40 8.80 18.94
CA ALA A 48 7.52 7.66 18.77
C ALA A 48 6.53 7.67 19.93
N VAL A 49 5.23 7.54 19.64
CA VAL A 49 4.27 7.21 20.70
C VAL A 49 4.71 5.87 21.28
N GLY A 50 5.11 5.89 22.55
CA GLY A 50 5.46 4.69 23.32
C GLY A 50 4.20 3.99 23.82
N GLU A 51 4.19 3.59 25.08
CA GLU A 51 2.98 3.08 25.72
C GLU A 51 2.03 4.22 26.07
N VAL A 52 0.76 4.07 25.70
CA VAL A 52 -0.30 5.01 26.06
C VAL A 52 -1.31 4.29 26.92
N GLU A 53 -1.46 4.79 28.15
CA GLU A 53 -2.53 4.42 29.07
C GLU A 53 -3.55 5.54 29.12
N LEU A 54 -4.81 5.20 28.82
CA LEU A 54 -5.92 6.15 28.84
C LEU A 54 -7.12 5.55 29.54
N ASP A 55 -7.59 6.28 30.55
CA ASP A 55 -8.79 5.95 31.32
C ASP A 55 -9.93 6.83 30.86
N LEU A 56 -10.92 6.22 30.20
CA LEU A 56 -12.10 6.92 29.74
C LEU A 56 -13.30 6.54 30.61
N ARG A 57 -13.83 7.50 31.36
CA ARG A 57 -15.10 7.36 32.08
C ARG A 57 -16.26 7.76 31.17
N TYR A 58 -17.23 6.89 31.01
CA TYR A 58 -18.38 7.12 30.14
C TYR A 58 -19.68 6.58 30.74
N GLY A 59 -20.79 7.24 30.44
CA GLY A 59 -22.13 6.80 30.82
C GLY A 59 -22.86 6.20 29.63
N VAL A 60 -23.50 5.05 29.79
CA VAL A 60 -24.29 4.41 28.73
C VAL A 60 -25.71 5.00 28.72
N LYS A 61 -26.11 5.56 27.58
CA LYS A 61 -27.45 6.15 27.39
C LYS A 61 -28.40 5.22 26.62
N SER A 62 -27.88 4.42 25.69
CA SER A 62 -28.64 3.42 24.94
C SER A 62 -27.70 2.31 24.42
N ASP A 63 -28.20 1.07 24.35
CA ASP A 63 -27.47 -0.12 23.88
C ASP A 63 -28.11 -0.77 22.62
N SER A 64 -29.16 -0.15 22.08
CA SER A 64 -30.03 -0.74 21.05
C SER A 64 -29.68 -0.34 19.61
N ALA A 65 -28.69 0.54 19.41
CA ALA A 65 -28.31 0.99 18.08
C ALA A 65 -27.35 -0.02 17.42
N GLN A 66 -27.82 -0.77 16.44
CA GLN A 66 -26.91 -1.45 15.51
C GLN A 66 -26.42 -0.45 14.48
N THR A 67 -25.11 -0.21 14.42
CA THR A 67 -24.51 0.63 13.38
C THR A 67 -23.90 -0.22 12.30
N GLU A 68 -24.22 0.12 11.05
CA GLU A 68 -23.53 -0.42 9.88
C GLU A 68 -22.18 0.26 9.75
N GLN A 69 -21.11 -0.44 10.09
CA GLN A 69 -19.75 0.00 9.79
C GLN A 69 -19.24 -0.73 8.55
N TYR A 70 -18.60 0.02 7.66
CA TYR A 70 -17.93 -0.53 6.49
C TYR A 70 -16.44 -0.51 6.74
N GLU A 71 -15.80 -1.67 6.78
CA GLU A 71 -14.36 -1.80 6.94
C GLU A 71 -13.74 -2.50 5.74
N ILE A 72 -12.44 -2.29 5.54
CA ILE A 72 -11.67 -3.01 4.53
C ILE A 72 -11.51 -4.47 4.99
N ASN A 73 -11.89 -5.41 4.12
CA ASN A 73 -11.66 -6.82 4.31
C ASN A 73 -10.20 -7.17 4.01
N TYR A 74 -9.30 -6.90 4.95
CA TYR A 74 -7.86 -7.14 4.81
C TYR A 74 -7.49 -8.59 4.40
N PRO A 75 -8.15 -9.66 4.93
CA PRO A 75 -7.94 -11.01 4.43
C PRO A 75 -8.25 -11.17 2.94
N GLN A 76 -9.35 -10.57 2.46
CA GLN A 76 -9.72 -10.60 1.05
C GLN A 76 -8.76 -9.74 0.22
N LEU A 77 -8.34 -8.57 0.71
CA LEU A 77 -7.32 -7.74 0.06
C LEU A 77 -6.04 -8.55 -0.17
N ARG A 78 -5.55 -9.30 0.82
CA ARG A 78 -4.34 -10.13 0.67
C ARG A 78 -4.51 -11.20 -0.42
N LYS A 79 -5.66 -11.88 -0.46
CA LYS A 79 -5.98 -12.89 -1.47
C LYS A 79 -6.05 -12.27 -2.86
N VAL A 80 -6.79 -11.17 -2.99
CA VAL A 80 -6.94 -10.42 -4.25
C VAL A 80 -5.60 -9.89 -4.73
N ALA A 81 -4.78 -9.27 -3.87
CA ALA A 81 -3.49 -8.74 -4.26
C ALA A 81 -2.55 -9.84 -4.81
N LYS A 82 -2.53 -11.03 -4.19
CA LYS A 82 -1.76 -12.19 -4.67
C LYS A 82 -2.25 -12.68 -6.04
N GLN A 83 -3.58 -12.72 -6.24
CA GLN A 83 -4.17 -13.15 -7.51
C GLN A 83 -3.89 -12.13 -8.63
N VAL A 84 -4.21 -10.87 -8.36
CA VAL A 84 -4.00 -9.74 -9.27
C VAL A 84 -2.53 -9.62 -9.68
N SER A 85 -1.58 -9.75 -8.73
CA SER A 85 -0.15 -9.68 -9.05
C SER A 85 0.31 -10.82 -9.94
N LYS A 86 -0.28 -12.01 -9.82
CA LYS A 86 -0.01 -13.17 -10.67
C LYS A 86 -0.57 -12.96 -12.08
N ASP A 87 -1.81 -12.51 -12.19
CA ASP A 87 -2.49 -12.29 -13.46
C ASP A 87 -1.78 -11.21 -14.30
N TYR A 88 -1.40 -10.08 -13.68
CA TYR A 88 -0.61 -9.06 -14.38
C TYR A 88 0.77 -9.57 -14.78
N ALA A 89 1.48 -10.30 -13.94
CA ALA A 89 2.80 -10.81 -14.30
C ALA A 89 2.74 -11.75 -15.52
N GLU A 90 1.68 -12.56 -15.62
CA GLU A 90 1.43 -13.40 -16.78
C GLU A 90 1.18 -12.58 -18.05
N GLU A 91 0.27 -11.63 -17.97
CA GLU A 91 -0.15 -10.82 -19.11
C GLU A 91 0.93 -9.82 -19.58
N ILE A 92 1.75 -9.29 -18.67
CA ILE A 92 2.90 -8.44 -19.01
C ILE A 92 3.92 -9.24 -19.83
N VAL A 93 4.27 -10.46 -19.40
CA VAL A 93 5.21 -11.30 -20.15
C VAL A 93 4.63 -11.66 -21.51
N LYS A 94 3.34 -12.03 -21.56
CA LYS A 94 2.64 -12.42 -22.79
C LYS A 94 2.54 -11.29 -23.81
N SER A 95 2.31 -10.05 -23.36
CA SER A 95 2.20 -8.87 -24.23
C SER A 95 3.56 -8.30 -24.65
N THR A 96 4.54 -8.30 -23.75
CA THR A 96 5.81 -7.59 -23.99
C THR A 96 6.83 -8.44 -24.75
N LEU A 97 6.83 -9.76 -24.53
CA LEU A 97 7.81 -10.65 -25.16
C LEU A 97 7.73 -10.61 -26.71
N PRO A 98 6.55 -10.71 -27.36
CA PRO A 98 6.47 -10.62 -28.81
C PRO A 98 6.96 -9.28 -29.36
N VAL A 99 6.69 -8.19 -28.65
CA VAL A 99 7.14 -6.83 -29.02
C VAL A 99 8.67 -6.75 -28.96
N LEU A 100 9.28 -7.27 -27.90
CA LEU A 100 10.74 -7.34 -27.78
C LEU A 100 11.36 -8.19 -28.89
N GLN A 101 10.78 -9.35 -29.22
CA GLN A 101 11.28 -10.20 -30.31
C GLN A 101 11.16 -9.53 -31.69
N ALA A 102 10.11 -8.75 -31.93
CA ALA A 102 9.95 -8.00 -33.18
C ALA A 102 10.95 -6.84 -33.30
N LEU A 103 11.25 -6.15 -32.20
CA LEU A 103 12.18 -5.02 -32.17
C LEU A 103 13.67 -5.42 -32.12
N PHE A 104 13.93 -6.65 -31.68
CA PHE A 104 15.27 -7.22 -31.51
C PHE A 104 15.30 -8.66 -32.06
N PRO A 105 15.20 -8.85 -33.39
CA PRO A 105 15.22 -10.17 -34.01
C PRO A 105 16.58 -10.87 -33.77
N ASP A 106 16.56 -12.20 -33.70
CA ASP A 106 17.80 -12.97 -33.55
C ASP A 106 18.56 -13.07 -34.88
N GLU A 107 19.62 -12.28 -35.00
CA GLU A 107 20.52 -12.28 -36.16
C GLU A 107 21.68 -13.30 -36.01
N GLY A 108 21.64 -14.19 -35.00
CA GLY A 108 22.57 -15.31 -34.82
C GLY A 108 23.99 -14.92 -34.38
N THR A 109 24.38 -13.66 -34.51
CA THR A 109 25.72 -13.11 -34.18
C THR A 109 25.76 -12.37 -32.85
N ASN A 110 24.64 -11.81 -32.37
CA ASN A 110 24.60 -11.03 -31.14
C ASN A 110 24.19 -11.87 -29.92
N SER A 111 24.96 -11.85 -28.83
CA SER A 111 24.67 -12.63 -27.62
C SER A 111 23.40 -12.14 -26.90
N SER A 112 23.08 -10.85 -27.01
CA SER A 112 21.94 -10.23 -26.33
C SER A 112 20.59 -10.60 -26.95
N THR A 113 20.51 -10.76 -28.28
CA THR A 113 19.28 -11.22 -28.96
C THR A 113 19.02 -12.70 -28.69
N LYS A 114 20.08 -13.50 -28.50
CA LYS A 114 19.97 -14.90 -28.07
C LYS A 114 19.34 -15.05 -26.69
N VAL A 115 19.55 -14.11 -25.78
CA VAL A 115 18.88 -14.14 -24.45
C VAL A 115 17.36 -14.07 -24.60
N LEU A 116 16.85 -13.17 -25.45
CA LEU A 116 15.41 -13.08 -25.73
C LEU A 116 14.87 -14.33 -26.43
N ALA A 117 15.60 -14.85 -27.42
CA ALA A 117 15.21 -16.08 -28.12
C ALA A 117 15.15 -17.29 -27.16
N ASN A 118 16.17 -17.46 -26.31
CA ASN A 118 16.22 -18.51 -25.29
C ASN A 118 15.08 -18.37 -24.27
N PHE A 119 14.82 -17.14 -23.80
CA PHE A 119 13.70 -16.86 -22.90
C PHE A 119 12.35 -17.22 -23.53
N ALA A 120 12.17 -16.98 -24.83
CA ALA A 120 10.92 -17.27 -25.50
C ALA A 120 10.60 -18.77 -25.58
N VAL A 121 11.61 -19.63 -25.69
CA VAL A 121 11.44 -21.09 -25.81
C VAL A 121 11.53 -21.83 -24.47
N ASP A 122 12.16 -21.25 -23.45
CA ASP A 122 12.30 -21.87 -22.12
C ASP A 122 11.07 -21.61 -21.22
N ASP A 123 10.15 -22.57 -21.18
CA ASP A 123 8.95 -22.51 -20.33
C ASP A 123 9.25 -22.47 -18.83
N ASN A 124 10.34 -23.12 -18.39
CA ASN A 124 10.70 -23.11 -16.97
C ASN A 124 11.24 -21.72 -16.57
N LEU A 125 12.05 -21.10 -17.43
CA LEU A 125 12.54 -19.74 -17.22
C LEU A 125 11.38 -18.73 -17.25
N LYS A 126 10.46 -18.82 -18.22
CA LYS A 126 9.24 -18.00 -18.26
C LYS A 126 8.42 -18.15 -16.98
N ARG A 127 8.22 -19.37 -16.49
CA ARG A 127 7.50 -19.62 -15.23
C ARG A 127 8.20 -18.98 -14.03
N LYS A 128 9.52 -19.15 -13.92
CA LYS A 128 10.32 -18.54 -12.84
C LYS A 128 10.27 -17.01 -12.89
N TYR A 129 10.37 -16.44 -14.09
CA TYR A 129 10.32 -14.99 -14.29
C TYR A 129 8.93 -14.40 -13.99
N LYS A 130 7.83 -15.05 -14.45
CA LYS A 130 6.46 -14.68 -14.06
C LYS A 130 6.28 -14.70 -12.53
N ALA A 131 6.79 -15.73 -11.86
CA ALA A 131 6.73 -15.82 -10.39
C ALA A 131 7.58 -14.76 -9.69
N PHE A 132 8.74 -14.40 -10.25
CA PHE A 132 9.56 -13.28 -9.78
C PHE A 132 8.82 -11.95 -9.93
N LEU A 133 8.30 -11.66 -11.13
CA LEU A 133 7.58 -10.41 -11.42
C LEU A 133 6.33 -10.27 -10.55
N SER A 134 5.55 -11.35 -10.39
CA SER A 134 4.37 -11.38 -9.50
C SER A 134 4.72 -11.01 -8.06
N ARG A 135 5.83 -11.51 -7.52
CA ARG A 135 6.30 -11.16 -6.17
C ARG A 135 6.70 -9.68 -6.06
N LYS A 136 7.30 -9.12 -7.11
CA LYS A 136 7.69 -7.70 -7.12
C LYS A 136 6.47 -6.77 -7.22
N ILE A 137 5.49 -7.11 -8.08
CA ILE A 137 4.21 -6.40 -8.16
C ILE A 137 3.47 -6.46 -6.82
N LEU A 138 3.37 -7.64 -6.20
CA LEU A 138 2.72 -7.78 -4.90
C LEU A 138 3.38 -6.89 -3.83
N LYS A 139 4.72 -6.84 -3.79
CA LYS A 139 5.45 -6.01 -2.84
C LYS A 139 5.18 -4.51 -3.08
N ALA A 140 5.15 -4.06 -4.34
CA ALA A 140 4.83 -2.67 -4.68
C ALA A 140 3.39 -2.30 -4.27
N MET A 141 2.43 -3.19 -4.50
CA MET A 141 1.05 -3.02 -4.05
C MET A 141 0.97 -2.92 -2.52
N GLN A 142 1.66 -3.81 -1.79
CA GLN A 142 1.67 -3.83 -0.32
C GLN A 142 2.16 -2.52 0.29
N LEU A 143 3.20 -1.91 -0.29
CA LEU A 143 3.70 -0.61 0.14
C LEU A 143 2.69 0.53 -0.10
N SER A 144 1.73 0.33 -1.00
CA SER A 144 0.74 1.33 -1.38
C SER A 144 -0.68 1.00 -0.90
N PHE A 145 -0.87 0.04 0.02
CA PHE A 145 -2.21 -0.43 0.42
C PHE A 145 -3.14 0.66 0.94
N THR A 146 -2.61 1.69 1.59
CA THR A 146 -3.39 2.82 2.11
C THR A 146 -4.01 3.68 1.00
N SER A 147 -3.35 3.80 -0.15
CA SER A 147 -3.83 4.57 -1.32
C SER A 147 -4.41 3.69 -2.43
N LEU A 148 -4.16 2.37 -2.37
CA LEU A 148 -4.62 1.38 -3.34
C LEU A 148 -6.12 1.12 -3.26
N ILE A 149 -6.77 1.42 -2.13
CA ILE A 149 -8.21 1.19 -1.94
C ILE A 149 -8.90 2.55 -1.88
N LYS A 150 -9.93 2.72 -2.71
CA LYS A 150 -10.79 3.89 -2.69
C LYS A 150 -11.75 3.84 -1.51
N ASP A 151 -12.33 4.99 -1.17
CA ASP A 151 -13.35 5.11 -0.15
C ASP A 151 -14.61 4.27 -0.43
N ASP A 152 -14.85 3.84 -1.67
CA ASP A 152 -15.97 2.96 -2.05
C ASP A 152 -15.65 1.46 -1.92
N GLY A 153 -14.43 1.10 -1.52
CA GLY A 153 -13.96 -0.28 -1.40
C GLY A 153 -13.40 -0.90 -2.67
N ARG A 154 -13.40 -0.16 -3.79
CA ARG A 154 -12.80 -0.62 -5.05
C ARG A 154 -11.30 -0.32 -5.07
N ILE A 155 -10.59 -1.00 -5.97
CA ILE A 155 -9.17 -0.73 -6.20
C ILE A 155 -9.01 0.60 -6.95
N ASN A 156 -8.02 1.38 -6.53
CA ASN A 156 -7.58 2.58 -7.20
C ASN A 156 -6.70 2.22 -8.40
N GLU A 157 -7.31 2.18 -9.59
CA GLU A 157 -6.66 1.85 -10.86
C GLU A 157 -5.41 2.69 -11.15
N LYS A 158 -5.41 3.98 -10.81
CA LYS A 158 -4.25 4.85 -11.03
C LYS A 158 -3.05 4.42 -10.19
N VAL A 159 -3.27 4.21 -8.89
CA VAL A 159 -2.22 3.76 -7.96
C VAL A 159 -1.75 2.36 -8.32
N LEU A 160 -2.66 1.45 -8.70
CA LEU A 160 -2.29 0.12 -9.17
C LEU A 160 -1.42 0.20 -10.44
N LEU A 161 -1.76 1.09 -11.37
CA LEU A 161 -1.03 1.24 -12.63
C LEU A 161 0.39 1.74 -12.36
N GLU A 162 0.53 2.74 -11.49
CA GLU A 162 1.83 3.26 -11.05
C GLU A 162 2.67 2.17 -10.38
N CYS A 163 2.07 1.36 -9.50
CA CYS A 163 2.76 0.23 -8.87
C CYS A 163 3.31 -0.76 -9.92
N ILE A 164 2.48 -1.14 -10.90
CA ILE A 164 2.86 -2.11 -11.92
C ILE A 164 3.92 -1.52 -12.85
N LEU A 165 3.72 -0.29 -13.33
CA LEU A 165 4.67 0.37 -14.24
C LEU A 165 6.03 0.57 -13.59
N SER A 166 6.08 1.00 -12.32
CA SER A 166 7.34 1.12 -11.59
C SER A 166 8.11 -0.21 -11.53
N VAL A 167 7.40 -1.33 -11.30
CA VAL A 167 8.02 -2.66 -11.31
C VAL A 167 8.49 -3.05 -12.72
N CYS A 168 7.73 -2.75 -13.77
CA CYS A 168 8.13 -3.02 -15.14
C CYS A 168 9.35 -2.19 -15.56
N ASP A 169 9.43 -0.94 -15.13
CA ASP A 169 10.55 -0.05 -15.44
C ASP A 169 11.87 -0.56 -14.88
N ASP A 170 11.83 -1.04 -13.63
CA ASP A 170 12.98 -1.57 -12.91
C ASP A 170 13.31 -3.00 -13.33
N LYS A 171 12.31 -3.89 -13.30
CA LYS A 171 12.54 -5.35 -13.40
C LYS A 171 12.38 -5.93 -14.80
N LEU A 172 11.77 -5.20 -15.73
CA LEU A 172 11.66 -5.61 -17.12
C LEU A 172 12.50 -4.70 -18.03
N LEU A 173 12.19 -3.41 -18.15
CA LEU A 173 12.92 -2.49 -19.03
C LEU A 173 14.31 -2.13 -18.49
N GLY A 174 14.49 -2.21 -17.17
CA GLY A 174 15.74 -1.98 -16.46
C GLY A 174 16.58 -3.25 -16.25
N HIS A 175 16.15 -4.40 -16.78
CA HIS A 175 16.87 -5.66 -16.59
C HIS A 175 18.27 -5.60 -17.23
N GLU A 176 19.29 -6.09 -16.52
CA GLU A 176 20.70 -6.03 -16.93
C GLU A 176 20.92 -6.69 -18.29
N ASP A 177 20.38 -7.89 -18.49
CA ASP A 177 20.47 -8.62 -19.77
C ASP A 177 19.85 -7.88 -20.97
N LEU A 178 18.92 -6.95 -20.74
CA LEU A 178 18.27 -6.17 -21.80
C LEU A 178 18.96 -4.81 -22.02
N GLN A 179 19.84 -4.36 -21.12
CA GLN A 179 20.49 -3.05 -21.27
C GLN A 179 21.29 -2.95 -22.56
N VAL A 180 21.96 -4.03 -22.97
CA VAL A 180 22.73 -4.06 -24.23
C VAL A 180 21.83 -3.79 -25.46
N LEU A 181 20.57 -4.21 -25.41
CA LEU A 181 19.60 -3.96 -26.49
C LEU A 181 19.15 -2.50 -26.54
N PHE A 182 19.06 -1.84 -25.37
CA PHE A 182 18.68 -0.43 -25.26
C PHE A 182 19.88 0.54 -25.39
N ASN A 183 21.11 0.07 -25.23
CA ASN A 183 22.33 0.88 -25.40
C ASN A 183 22.71 1.08 -26.88
N ARG A 184 21.73 1.42 -27.72
CA ARG A 184 21.87 1.75 -29.15
C ARG A 184 21.34 3.17 -29.41
N PRO A 185 21.72 3.84 -30.51
CA PRO A 185 21.33 5.22 -30.79
C PRO A 185 19.82 5.51 -30.76
N SER A 186 18.96 4.50 -30.98
CA SER A 186 17.50 4.58 -30.93
C SER A 186 16.86 3.80 -29.76
N GLY A 187 17.68 3.32 -28.82
CA GLY A 187 17.25 2.37 -27.81
C GLY A 187 16.41 3.01 -26.71
N GLU A 188 16.66 4.27 -26.37
CA GLU A 188 15.85 5.01 -25.39
C GLU A 188 14.46 5.35 -25.95
N GLU A 189 14.37 5.73 -27.24
CA GLU A 189 13.08 5.88 -27.93
C GLU A 189 12.32 4.56 -27.98
N THR A 190 13.02 3.47 -28.30
CA THR A 190 12.44 2.10 -28.29
C THR A 190 11.90 1.75 -26.90
N ARG A 191 12.66 2.05 -25.83
CA ARG A 191 12.26 1.80 -24.44
C ARG A 191 11.00 2.58 -24.06
N LYS A 192 10.91 3.85 -24.45
CA LYS A 192 9.73 4.71 -24.23
C LYS A 192 8.51 4.19 -25.00
N GLU A 193 8.69 3.72 -26.23
CA GLU A 193 7.62 3.15 -27.02
C GLU A 193 7.05 1.87 -26.38
N ILE A 194 7.93 0.95 -25.97
CA ILE A 194 7.52 -0.28 -25.25
C ILE A 194 6.77 0.09 -23.96
N ARG A 195 7.30 1.05 -23.18
CA ARG A 195 6.64 1.52 -21.96
C ARG A 195 5.24 2.06 -22.24
N LYS A 196 5.07 2.88 -23.28
CA LYS A 196 3.78 3.47 -23.66
C LYS A 196 2.77 2.41 -24.11
N ASN A 197 3.24 1.41 -24.88
CA ASN A 197 2.43 0.28 -25.31
C ASN A 197 1.98 -0.55 -24.09
N LEU A 198 2.89 -0.79 -23.14
CA LEU A 198 2.60 -1.50 -21.90
C LEU A 198 1.58 -0.74 -21.04
N GLU A 199 1.75 0.58 -20.87
CA GLU A 199 0.79 1.41 -20.14
C GLU A 199 -0.62 1.35 -20.76
N THR A 200 -0.70 1.43 -22.08
CA THR A 200 -1.98 1.35 -22.81
C THR A 200 -2.63 -0.02 -22.62
N PHE A 201 -1.85 -1.09 -22.81
CA PHE A 201 -2.31 -2.47 -22.60
C PHE A 201 -2.83 -2.71 -21.16
N LEU A 202 -2.10 -2.23 -20.15
CA LEU A 202 -2.50 -2.38 -18.75
C LEU A 202 -3.79 -1.61 -18.44
N LYS A 203 -3.94 -0.38 -18.95
CA LYS A 203 -5.18 0.40 -18.81
C LYS A 203 -6.39 -0.33 -19.40
N ASP A 204 -6.24 -0.95 -20.56
CA ASP A 204 -7.33 -1.69 -21.21
C ASP A 204 -7.69 -3.00 -20.49
N MET A 205 -6.73 -3.56 -19.76
CA MET A 205 -6.90 -4.80 -19.01
C MET A 205 -7.51 -4.58 -17.63
N MET A 206 -7.16 -3.48 -16.95
CA MET A 206 -7.54 -3.20 -15.57
C MET A 206 -9.04 -3.38 -15.29
N PRO A 207 -9.96 -2.80 -16.10
CA PRO A 207 -11.38 -2.96 -15.85
C PRO A 207 -11.85 -4.42 -15.90
N LYS A 208 -11.18 -5.28 -16.69
CA LYS A 208 -11.52 -6.70 -16.84
C LYS A 208 -11.09 -7.52 -15.62
N ILE A 209 -9.88 -7.29 -15.13
CA ILE A 209 -9.34 -7.98 -13.95
C ILE A 209 -10.04 -7.50 -12.66
N LEU A 210 -10.43 -6.23 -12.60
CA LEU A 210 -10.93 -5.60 -11.38
C LEU A 210 -12.45 -5.58 -11.22
N LYS A 211 -13.21 -5.97 -12.26
CA LYS A 211 -14.67 -5.77 -12.37
C LYS A 211 -15.47 -6.18 -11.13
N ASP A 212 -15.13 -7.32 -10.53
CA ASP A 212 -15.91 -7.94 -9.45
C ASP A 212 -15.23 -7.83 -8.08
N ILE A 213 -14.18 -7.00 -7.97
CA ILE A 213 -13.46 -6.81 -6.72
C ILE A 213 -14.09 -5.68 -5.91
N ASN A 214 -14.72 -6.05 -4.79
CA ASN A 214 -15.07 -5.13 -3.72
C ASN A 214 -14.46 -5.61 -2.40
N LEU A 215 -13.67 -4.74 -1.78
CA LEU A 215 -12.95 -5.02 -0.55
C LEU A 215 -13.65 -4.47 0.69
N LYS A 216 -14.78 -3.78 0.55
CA LYS A 216 -15.60 -3.40 1.71
C LYS A 216 -16.39 -4.60 2.20
N ARG A 217 -16.32 -4.84 3.51
CA ARG A 217 -17.26 -5.71 4.21
C ARG A 217 -18.15 -4.86 5.12
N LYS A 218 -19.45 -5.14 5.06
CA LYS A 218 -20.42 -4.63 6.03
C LYS A 218 -20.22 -5.40 7.33
N ARG A 219 -20.03 -4.69 8.43
CA ARG A 219 -20.00 -5.24 9.77
C ARG A 219 -21.06 -4.55 10.60
N ILE A 220 -21.96 -5.34 11.16
CA ILE A 220 -22.91 -4.86 12.15
C ILE A 220 -22.18 -4.90 13.47
N ILE A 221 -21.93 -3.73 14.05
CA ILE A 221 -21.29 -3.61 15.35
C ILE A 221 -22.34 -3.05 16.30
N PRO A 222 -22.51 -3.64 17.50
CA PRO A 222 -23.32 -3.03 18.54
C PRO A 222 -22.73 -1.65 18.85
N SER A 223 -23.51 -0.60 18.58
CA SER A 223 -23.15 0.76 18.95
C SER A 223 -23.76 1.07 20.29
N VAL A 224 -22.92 1.60 21.17
CA VAL A 224 -23.34 2.10 22.47
C VAL A 224 -23.28 3.62 22.39
N ASP A 225 -24.42 4.27 22.60
CA ASP A 225 -24.44 5.72 22.74
C ASP A 225 -23.93 6.07 24.12
N VAL A 226 -22.85 6.86 24.16
CA VAL A 226 -22.18 7.21 25.40
C VAL A 226 -22.17 8.71 25.63
N THR A 227 -22.15 9.11 26.89
CA THR A 227 -21.78 10.47 27.28
C THR A 227 -20.45 10.49 28.02
N LEU A 228 -19.68 11.54 27.75
CA LEU A 228 -18.40 11.87 28.37
C LEU A 228 -18.46 13.24 29.06
N ASN A 229 -19.58 13.96 28.95
CA ASN A 229 -19.73 15.27 29.55
C ASN A 229 -19.82 15.10 31.07
N SER A 230 -18.92 15.76 31.79
CA SER A 230 -18.84 15.72 33.25
C SER A 230 -20.15 16.10 33.94
N GLU A 231 -20.88 17.08 33.42
CA GLU A 231 -22.18 17.49 33.96
C GLU A 231 -23.26 16.44 33.71
N GLU A 232 -23.24 15.78 32.55
CA GLU A 232 -24.18 14.70 32.26
C GLU A 232 -23.85 13.43 33.06
N LEU A 233 -22.56 13.13 33.24
CA LEU A 233 -22.09 12.01 34.06
C LEU A 233 -22.45 12.19 35.53
N ALA A 234 -22.34 13.41 36.08
CA ALA A 234 -22.72 13.71 37.46
C ALA A 234 -24.22 13.47 37.74
N ASN A 235 -25.05 13.52 36.68
CA ASN A 235 -26.49 13.30 36.75
C ASN A 235 -26.89 11.83 36.52
N LEU A 236 -25.94 10.94 36.23
CA LEU A 236 -26.20 9.51 36.02
C LEU A 236 -25.96 8.71 37.32
N PRO A 237 -26.74 7.63 37.56
CA PRO A 237 -26.42 6.67 38.61
C PRO A 237 -25.01 6.11 38.44
N GLU A 238 -24.31 5.87 39.55
CA GLU A 238 -22.92 5.39 39.53
C GLU A 238 -22.78 4.04 38.81
N GLU A 239 -23.80 3.20 38.91
CA GLU A 239 -23.93 1.91 38.20
C GLU A 239 -24.01 2.03 36.67
N CYS A 240 -24.33 3.20 36.14
CA CYS A 240 -24.36 3.50 34.70
C CYS A 240 -23.06 4.11 34.19
N ILE A 241 -22.10 4.41 35.07
CA ILE A 241 -20.80 4.98 34.74
C ILE A 241 -19.77 3.85 34.69
N HIS A 242 -19.15 3.68 33.54
CA HIS A 242 -18.13 2.69 33.31
C HIS A 242 -16.78 3.35 33.02
N THR A 243 -15.70 2.63 33.33
CA THR A 243 -14.34 3.06 32.99
C THR A 243 -13.77 2.08 31.98
N LEU A 244 -13.26 2.61 30.87
CA LEU A 244 -12.54 1.85 29.86
C LEU A 244 -11.06 2.19 29.95
N HIS A 245 -10.25 1.18 30.24
CA HIS A 245 -8.80 1.28 30.29
C HIS A 245 -8.21 0.85 28.95
N PHE A 246 -7.58 1.78 28.24
CA PHE A 246 -6.82 1.49 27.02
C PHE A 246 -5.35 1.43 27.34
N HIS A 247 -4.70 0.33 26.96
CA HIS A 247 -3.25 0.22 26.91
C HIS A 247 -2.83 -0.04 25.46
N VAL A 248 -2.14 0.92 24.84
CA VAL A 248 -1.65 0.83 23.45
C VAL A 248 -0.14 0.84 23.45
N SER A 249 0.48 -0.23 22.96
CA SER A 249 1.93 -0.35 22.77
C SER A 249 2.26 -0.54 21.28
N PRO A 250 2.61 0.53 20.55
CA PRO A 250 2.87 0.50 19.10
C PRO A 250 4.05 -0.41 18.72
N ASN A 251 5.00 -0.60 19.64
CA ASN A 251 6.21 -1.42 19.43
C ASN A 251 5.91 -2.91 19.17
N ASN A 252 4.70 -3.38 19.49
CA ASN A 252 4.28 -4.76 19.31
C ASN A 252 3.39 -5.00 18.09
N ILE A 253 3.10 -3.97 17.28
CA ILE A 253 2.31 -4.14 16.05
C ILE A 253 3.23 -4.67 14.95
N LYS A 254 3.36 -6.00 14.85
CA LYS A 254 3.95 -6.64 13.68
C LYS A 254 3.04 -6.41 12.46
N LEU A 255 3.28 -5.31 11.74
CA LEU A 255 2.61 -5.02 10.46
C LEU A 255 2.95 -6.07 9.39
N TYR A 256 3.96 -6.91 9.63
CA TYR A 256 4.39 -8.01 8.78
C TYR A 256 4.37 -9.31 9.58
N SER A 257 3.50 -10.24 9.20
CA SER A 257 3.68 -11.66 9.47
C SER A 257 4.58 -12.21 8.38
N GLU A 258 5.76 -12.70 8.73
CA GLU A 258 6.61 -13.48 7.82
C GLU A 258 5.88 -14.79 7.49
N GLU A 259 5.18 -14.83 6.36
CA GLU A 259 4.67 -16.04 5.70
C GLU A 259 4.90 -15.96 4.19
#